data_AF-A0A4R1Q2H4-F1
#
_entry.id   AF-A0A4R1Q2H4-F1
#
_cell.length_a   1.000
_cell.length_b   1.000
_cell.length_c   1.000
_cell.angle_alpha   90.00
_cell.angle_beta   90.00
_cell.angle_gamma   90.00
#
_symmetry.space_group_name_H-M   'P 1'
#
loop_
_entity.id
_entity.type
_entity.pdbx_description
1 polymer ?
#
loop_
_entity_poly.entity_id
_entity_poly.type
_entity_poly.pdbx_seq_one_letter_code
_entity_poly.pdbx_strand_id
1 'polypeptide(L)'
;MVNPLKVIIDSNMVDNFSEMNIDPVSAFANSGYTLYITKDVKREIEALINAVDKRLAHSDEAQRQRDYKKRELAVRILSCAPVRSSGKPQRFSGPGVGVRPTGIPVNRTDNDLVRMAKSAWVLTANYKESHWEKAQALPFLVQWFTLKEKLLANGGDLVAALDETYKERS
;
A
#
# COMPACT_ATOMS: atom_id res chain seq x y z
N MET A 1 -10.93 21.32 -0.87
CA MET A 1 -9.63 20.61 -0.87
C MET A 1 -9.19 20.40 -2.33
N VAL A 2 -7.93 20.09 -2.64
CA VAL A 2 -7.50 19.75 -4.03
C VAL A 2 -7.22 18.24 -4.10
N ASN A 3 -7.65 17.58 -5.18
CA ASN A 3 -7.41 16.14 -5.38
C ASN A 3 -5.90 15.88 -5.53
N PRO A 4 -5.28 15.08 -4.65
CA PRO A 4 -3.87 14.79 -4.78
C PRO A 4 -3.64 13.75 -5.87
N LEU A 5 -2.82 14.11 -6.86
CA LEU A 5 -2.42 13.20 -7.94
C LEU A 5 -1.37 12.15 -7.50
N LYS A 6 -0.96 12.14 -6.23
CA LYS A 6 0.06 11.23 -5.71
C LYS A 6 -0.62 10.12 -4.93
N VAL A 7 -0.32 8.87 -5.29
CA VAL A 7 -0.84 7.67 -4.62
C VAL A 7 0.31 6.91 -3.99
N ILE A 8 0.13 6.49 -2.75
CA ILE A 8 1.11 5.75 -1.97
C ILE A 8 0.41 4.50 -1.46
N ILE A 9 1.02 3.34 -1.67
CA ILE A 9 0.49 2.08 -1.20
C ILE A 9 1.31 1.56 -0.03
N ASP A 10 0.62 1.00 0.94
CA ASP A 10 1.20 0.18 2.00
C ASP A 10 1.55 -1.22 1.46
N SER A 11 2.43 -1.95 2.13
CA SER A 11 2.90 -3.27 1.67
C SER A 11 1.79 -4.32 1.69
N ASN A 12 0.84 -4.22 2.63
CA ASN A 12 -0.34 -5.09 2.71
C ASN A 12 -1.32 -4.93 1.53
N MET A 13 -1.20 -3.87 0.73
CA MET A 13 -2.03 -3.68 -0.45
C MET A 13 -1.67 -4.63 -1.59
N VAL A 14 -0.43 -5.16 -1.60
CA VAL A 14 0.01 -6.11 -2.62
C VAL A 14 -0.86 -7.37 -2.61
N ASP A 15 -1.18 -7.89 -1.43
CA ASP A 15 -2.08 -9.05 -1.28
C ASP A 15 -3.46 -8.75 -1.86
N ASN A 16 -4.06 -7.64 -1.39
CA ASN A 16 -5.40 -7.24 -1.76
C ASN A 16 -5.57 -6.96 -3.26
N PHE A 17 -4.62 -6.27 -3.87
CA PHE A 17 -4.61 -6.04 -5.31
C PHE A 17 -4.37 -7.32 -6.10
N SER A 18 -3.47 -8.19 -5.64
CA SER A 18 -3.23 -9.48 -6.30
C SER A 18 -4.48 -10.38 -6.26
N GLU A 19 -5.21 -10.40 -5.14
CA GLU A 19 -6.45 -11.18 -4.99
C GLU A 19 -7.57 -10.67 -5.92
N MET A 20 -7.67 -9.35 -6.10
CA MET A 20 -8.64 -8.73 -7.01
C MET A 20 -8.16 -8.64 -8.46
N ASN A 21 -6.97 -9.14 -8.78
CA ASN A 21 -6.37 -9.06 -10.11
C ASN A 21 -6.25 -7.61 -10.63
N ILE A 22 -5.90 -6.69 -9.74
CA ILE A 22 -5.71 -5.27 -10.04
C ILE A 22 -4.21 -4.99 -10.10
N ASP A 23 -3.77 -4.39 -11.20
CA ASP A 23 -2.40 -3.87 -11.33
C ASP A 23 -2.41 -2.35 -11.15
N PRO A 24 -2.09 -1.83 -9.94
CA PRO A 24 -2.02 -0.39 -9.69
C PRO A 24 -0.97 0.32 -10.55
N VAL A 25 0.09 -0.36 -11.01
CA VAL A 25 1.10 0.26 -11.87
C VAL A 25 0.47 0.60 -13.22
N SER A 26 -0.21 -0.38 -13.83
CA SER A 26 -0.87 -0.18 -15.13
C SER A 26 -2.06 0.76 -15.02
N ALA A 27 -2.86 0.64 -13.95
CA ALA A 27 -4.01 1.53 -13.72
C ALA A 27 -3.61 3.00 -13.64
N PHE A 28 -2.44 3.32 -13.09
CA PHE A 28 -1.97 4.69 -12.96
C PHE A 28 -1.08 5.18 -14.12
N ALA A 29 -0.68 4.30 -15.04
CA ALA A 29 0.31 4.62 -16.07
C ALA A 29 -0.05 5.80 -16.99
N ASN A 30 -1.33 6.19 -17.09
CA ASN A 30 -1.79 7.33 -17.91
C ASN A 30 -3.00 8.07 -17.32
N SER A 31 -3.26 7.95 -16.01
CA SER A 31 -4.49 8.48 -15.40
C SER A 31 -4.32 9.86 -14.75
N GLY A 32 -3.14 10.46 -14.85
CA GLY A 32 -2.78 11.67 -14.11
C GLY A 32 -2.35 11.41 -12.68
N TYR A 33 -2.65 10.22 -12.12
CA TYR A 33 -2.09 9.76 -10.86
C TYR A 33 -0.65 9.28 -11.02
N THR A 34 0.14 9.40 -9.96
CA THR A 34 1.50 8.85 -9.89
C THR A 34 1.63 7.98 -8.64
N LEU A 35 1.99 6.72 -8.84
CA LEU A 35 2.24 5.75 -7.78
C LEU A 35 3.62 5.95 -7.15
N TYR A 36 3.70 5.90 -5.83
CA TYR A 36 4.93 5.92 -5.04
C TYR A 36 4.89 4.83 -3.98
N ILE A 37 6.07 4.48 -3.47
CA ILE A 37 6.24 3.70 -2.24
C ILE A 37 7.21 4.43 -1.30
N THR A 38 7.13 4.15 -0.01
CA THR A 38 8.13 4.66 0.95
C THR A 38 9.36 3.76 1.00
N LYS A 39 10.46 4.26 1.60
CA LYS A 39 11.66 3.42 1.83
C LYS A 39 11.36 2.19 2.69
N ASP A 40 10.45 2.33 3.65
CA ASP A 40 10.09 1.27 4.57
C ASP A 40 9.15 0.26 3.89
N VAL A 41 8.14 0.74 3.14
CA VAL A 41 7.30 -0.12 2.28
C VAL A 41 8.16 -0.88 1.26
N LYS A 42 9.16 -0.23 0.64
CA LYS A 42 10.09 -0.92 -0.27
C LYS A 42 10.74 -2.14 0.39
N ARG A 43 11.28 -1.99 1.60
CA ARG A 43 11.90 -3.09 2.35
C ARG A 43 10.90 -4.19 2.70
N GLU A 44 9.67 -3.81 3.03
CA GLU A 44 8.60 -4.77 3.30
C GLU A 44 8.20 -5.57 2.05
N ILE A 45 8.13 -4.92 0.87
CA ILE A 45 7.86 -5.60 -0.40
C ILE A 45 9.03 -6.51 -0.80
N GLU A 46 10.28 -6.08 -0.61
CA GLU A 46 11.47 -6.94 -0.82
C GLU A 46 11.43 -8.19 0.07
N ALA A 47 11.07 -8.03 1.35
CA ALA A 47 10.92 -9.15 2.27
C ALA A 47 9.76 -10.08 1.88
N LEU A 48 8.65 -9.51 1.39
CA LEU A 48 7.51 -10.27 0.87
C LEU A 48 7.91 -11.12 -0.35
N ILE A 49 8.66 -10.57 -1.30
CA ILE A 49 9.17 -11.32 -2.46
C ILE A 49 10.05 -12.48 -1.97
N ASN A 50 10.99 -12.22 -1.07
CA ASN A 50 11.85 -13.27 -0.52
C ASN A 50 11.07 -14.37 0.22
N ALA A 51 10.01 -14.00 0.95
CA ALA A 51 9.16 -14.96 1.64
C ALA A 51 8.35 -15.82 0.65
N VAL A 52 7.82 -15.19 -0.41
CA VAL A 52 7.10 -15.90 -1.48
C VAL A 52 8.03 -16.86 -2.22
N ASP A 53 9.25 -16.43 -2.56
CA ASP A 53 10.25 -17.28 -3.24
C ASP A 53 10.56 -18.55 -2.45
N LYS A 54 10.67 -18.45 -1.12
CA LYS A 54 10.85 -19.61 -0.24
C LYS A 54 9.62 -20.53 -0.22
N ARG A 55 8.40 -19.98 -0.27
CA ARG A 55 7.17 -20.78 -0.27
C ARG A 55 6.92 -21.50 -1.59
N LEU A 56 7.28 -20.90 -2.72
CA LEU A 56 7.07 -21.48 -4.05
C LEU A 56 7.69 -22.89 -4.17
N ALA A 57 8.82 -23.12 -3.48
CA ALA A 57 9.50 -24.43 -3.44
C ALA A 57 8.68 -25.55 -2.77
N HIS A 58 7.67 -25.21 -1.97
CA HIS A 58 6.92 -26.16 -1.14
C HIS A 58 5.40 -26.08 -1.32
N SER A 59 4.93 -25.30 -2.31
CA SER A 59 3.51 -25.03 -2.52
C SER A 59 2.86 -26.01 -3.49
N ASP A 60 1.59 -26.37 -3.21
CA ASP A 60 0.70 -26.99 -4.19
C ASP A 60 0.40 -26.04 -5.37
N GLU A 61 -0.23 -26.56 -6.42
CA GLU A 61 -0.46 -25.77 -7.65
C GLU A 61 -1.35 -24.54 -7.41
N ALA A 62 -2.41 -24.66 -6.60
CA ALA A 62 -3.32 -23.54 -6.34
C ALA A 62 -2.64 -22.43 -5.53
N GLN A 63 -1.86 -22.80 -4.51
CA GLN A 63 -1.07 -21.86 -3.72
C GLN A 63 0.05 -21.24 -4.56
N ARG A 64 0.71 -22.04 -5.39
CA ARG A 64 1.78 -21.59 -6.30
C ARG A 64 1.28 -20.53 -7.27
N GLN A 65 0.11 -20.72 -7.89
CA GLN A 65 -0.49 -19.72 -8.78
C GLN A 65 -0.79 -18.39 -8.07
N ARG A 66 -1.32 -18.44 -6.83
CA ARG A 66 -1.55 -17.22 -6.02
C ARG A 66 -0.24 -16.52 -5.67
N ASP A 67 0.76 -17.28 -5.21
CA ASP A 67 2.07 -16.76 -4.85
C ASP A 67 2.81 -16.17 -6.07
N TYR A 68 2.68 -16.76 -7.26
CA TYR A 68 3.23 -16.19 -8.50
C TYR A 68 2.62 -14.82 -8.82
N LYS A 69 1.29 -14.70 -8.82
CA LYS A 69 0.61 -13.42 -9.08
C LYS A 69 1.02 -12.34 -8.08
N LYS A 70 1.04 -12.70 -6.79
CA LYS A 70 1.48 -11.81 -5.71
C LYS A 70 2.91 -11.34 -5.92
N ARG A 71 3.82 -12.27 -6.25
CA ARG A 71 5.23 -11.98 -6.51
C ARG A 71 5.41 -11.06 -7.72
N GLU A 72 4.75 -11.36 -8.83
CA GLU A 72 4.84 -10.59 -10.07
C GLU A 72 4.39 -9.14 -9.82
N LEU A 73 3.26 -8.96 -9.14
CA LEU A 73 2.77 -7.64 -8.78
C LEU A 73 3.75 -6.90 -7.85
N ALA A 74 4.29 -7.57 -6.84
CA ALA A 74 5.29 -7.00 -5.94
C ALA A 74 6.54 -6.50 -6.68
N VAL A 75 7.08 -7.31 -7.60
CA VAL A 75 8.24 -6.97 -8.43
C VAL A 75 7.93 -5.77 -9.33
N ARG A 76 6.74 -5.75 -9.94
CA ARG A 76 6.30 -4.67 -10.82
C ARG A 76 6.20 -3.35 -10.06
N ILE A 77 5.61 -3.36 -8.86
CA ILE A 77 5.56 -2.19 -7.97
C ILE A 77 6.98 -1.71 -7.65
N LEU A 78 7.88 -2.59 -7.22
CA LEU A 78 9.27 -2.19 -6.89
C LEU A 78 10.02 -1.60 -8.08
N SER A 79 9.75 -2.09 -9.29
CA SER A 79 10.44 -1.68 -10.50
C SER A 79 9.92 -0.35 -11.05
N CYS A 80 8.62 -0.07 -10.87
CA CYS A 80 7.96 1.08 -11.51
C CYS A 80 7.62 2.22 -10.54
N ALA A 81 7.40 1.94 -9.26
CA ALA A 81 7.01 2.98 -8.29
C ALA A 81 8.24 3.70 -7.71
N PRO A 82 8.42 5.01 -7.97
CA PRO A 82 9.48 5.79 -7.34
C PRO A 82 9.40 5.77 -5.81
N VAL A 83 10.58 5.68 -5.17
CA VAL A 83 10.71 5.68 -3.71
C VAL A 83 10.69 7.10 -3.16
N ARG A 84 9.75 7.41 -2.28
CA ARG A 84 9.62 8.71 -1.63
C ARG A 84 9.99 8.63 -0.15
N SER A 85 10.69 9.66 0.32
CA SER A 85 10.90 9.86 1.76
C SER A 85 9.95 10.92 2.28
N SER A 86 9.46 10.70 3.49
CA SER A 86 8.67 11.64 4.29
C SER A 86 9.48 12.85 4.79
N GLY A 87 10.77 12.93 4.45
CA GLY A 87 11.62 14.13 4.60
C GLY A 87 12.15 14.39 6.01
N LYS A 88 11.74 13.61 7.04
CA LYS A 88 12.38 13.66 8.37
C LYS A 88 12.52 12.26 8.95
N PRO A 89 13.72 11.85 9.39
CA PRO A 89 13.88 10.63 10.18
C PRO A 89 13.16 10.82 11.52
N GLN A 90 12.12 10.03 11.76
CA GLN A 90 11.55 9.93 13.10
C GLN A 90 12.54 9.17 14.00
N ARG A 91 12.79 9.70 15.20
CA ARG A 91 13.60 9.04 16.22
C ARG A 91 12.79 7.91 16.85
N PHE A 92 13.00 6.68 16.36
CA PHE A 92 12.48 5.45 16.97
C PHE A 92 13.59 4.80 17.79
N SER A 93 14.04 5.48 18.84
CA SER A 93 15.03 4.94 19.77
C SER A 93 14.53 5.15 21.19
N GLY A 94 13.88 4.12 21.73
CA GLY A 94 13.48 4.01 23.12
C GLY A 94 13.39 2.52 23.50
N PRO A 95 13.68 2.15 24.76
CA PRO A 95 13.47 0.78 25.22
C PRO A 95 11.99 0.39 25.05
N GLY A 96 11.73 -0.79 24.45
CA GLY A 96 10.38 -1.30 24.22
C GLY A 96 9.80 -1.10 22.81
N VAL A 97 10.56 -0.52 21.87
CA VAL A 97 10.13 -0.46 20.46
C VAL A 97 10.28 -1.84 19.83
N GLY A 98 9.16 -2.51 19.55
CA GLY A 98 9.15 -3.75 18.77
C GLY A 98 9.74 -3.54 17.38
N VAL A 99 10.33 -4.58 16.80
CA VAL A 99 10.91 -4.54 15.45
C VAL A 99 10.23 -5.62 14.61
N ARG A 100 9.73 -5.24 13.42
CA ARG A 100 9.15 -6.18 12.44
C ARG A 100 10.25 -7.15 11.97
N PRO A 101 9.92 -8.36 11.47
CA PRO A 101 10.91 -9.30 10.89
C PRO A 101 11.79 -8.69 9.77
N THR A 102 11.34 -7.57 9.19
CA THR A 102 12.05 -6.77 8.18
C THR A 102 13.12 -5.83 8.77
N GLY A 103 13.31 -5.81 10.08
CA GLY A 103 14.23 -4.90 10.77
C GLY A 103 13.71 -3.47 10.92
N ILE A 104 12.44 -3.22 10.57
CA ILE A 104 11.80 -1.90 10.67
C ILE A 104 11.12 -1.79 12.03
N PRO A 105 11.33 -0.69 12.80
CA PRO A 105 10.58 -0.43 14.01
C PRO A 105 9.07 -0.52 13.78
N VAL A 106 8.37 -1.19 14.69
CA VAL A 106 6.90 -1.25 14.72
C VAL A 106 6.35 0.17 14.73
N ASN A 107 5.31 0.41 13.93
CA ASN A 107 4.65 1.72 13.71
C ASN A 107 5.45 2.78 12.93
N ARG A 108 6.69 2.52 12.52
CA ARG A 108 7.47 3.50 11.74
C ARG A 108 6.88 3.74 10.35
N THR A 109 6.65 2.65 9.61
CA THR A 109 6.05 2.70 8.27
C THR A 109 4.71 3.43 8.34
N ASP A 110 3.88 3.05 9.31
CA ASP A 110 2.53 3.53 9.51
C ASP A 110 2.48 5.03 9.85
N ASN A 111 3.34 5.52 10.75
CA ASN A 111 3.43 6.95 11.07
C ASN A 111 3.85 7.79 9.86
N ASP A 112 4.76 7.28 9.03
CA ASP A 112 5.18 7.94 7.81
C ASP A 112 4.05 8.01 6.78
N LEU A 113 3.32 6.92 6.61
CA LEU A 113 2.14 6.85 5.74
C LEU A 113 1.02 7.78 6.23
N VAL A 114 0.68 7.76 7.52
CA VAL A 114 -0.32 8.66 8.13
C VAL A 114 0.04 10.13 7.87
N ARG A 115 1.32 10.50 7.98
CA ARG A 115 1.76 11.86 7.66
C ARG A 115 1.56 12.20 6.18
N MET A 116 1.84 11.27 5.27
CA MET A 116 1.68 11.49 3.83
C MET A 116 0.20 11.62 3.43
N ALA A 117 -0.72 10.98 4.16
CA ALA A 117 -2.17 11.03 3.94
C ALA A 117 -2.79 12.45 4.10
N LYS A 118 -2.00 13.44 4.51
CA LYS A 118 -2.38 14.85 4.49
C LYS A 118 -2.33 15.50 3.10
N SER A 119 -1.61 14.89 2.15
CA SER A 119 -1.29 15.51 0.85
C SER A 119 -1.13 14.53 -0.31
N ALA A 120 -1.35 13.24 -0.06
CA ALA A 120 -1.29 12.17 -1.04
C ALA A 120 -2.32 11.10 -0.64
N TRP A 121 -2.90 10.41 -1.62
CA TRP A 121 -3.67 9.20 -1.36
C TRP A 121 -2.76 8.16 -0.72
N VAL A 122 -3.19 7.62 0.41
CA VAL A 122 -2.51 6.53 1.11
C VAL A 122 -3.49 5.37 1.18
N LEU A 123 -3.17 4.30 0.48
CA LEU A 123 -3.99 3.09 0.41
C LEU A 123 -3.38 2.06 1.37
N THR A 124 -4.18 1.57 2.32
CA THR A 124 -3.74 0.57 3.29
C THR A 124 -4.88 -0.37 3.65
N ALA A 125 -4.55 -1.61 4.01
CA ALA A 125 -5.47 -2.55 4.64
C ALA A 125 -5.30 -2.64 6.17
N ASN A 126 -4.48 -1.76 6.76
CA ASN A 126 -4.20 -1.77 8.18
C ASN A 126 -5.21 -0.90 8.95
N TYR A 127 -6.25 -1.53 9.49
CA TYR A 127 -7.31 -0.86 10.25
C TYR A 127 -7.30 -1.19 11.74
N LYS A 128 -6.54 -2.21 12.18
CA LYS A 128 -6.59 -2.73 13.55
C LYS A 128 -5.58 -2.10 14.51
N GLU A 129 -4.67 -1.26 14.02
CA GLU A 129 -3.67 -0.61 14.87
C GLU A 129 -4.12 0.81 15.27
N SER A 130 -3.85 1.19 16.53
CA SER A 130 -4.43 2.39 17.17
C SER A 130 -4.03 3.72 16.53
N HIS A 131 -2.92 3.79 15.81
CA HIS A 131 -2.55 4.98 15.02
C HIS A 131 -3.37 5.12 13.73
N TRP A 132 -3.84 4.03 13.13
CA TRP A 132 -4.73 4.09 11.97
C TRP A 132 -6.14 4.50 12.35
N GLU A 133 -6.61 4.10 13.53
CA GLU A 133 -7.90 4.54 14.08
C GLU A 133 -7.96 6.07 14.20
N LYS A 134 -6.92 6.68 14.79
CA LYS A 134 -6.80 8.14 14.90
C LYS A 134 -6.63 8.83 13.54
N ALA A 135 -6.07 8.13 12.56
CA ALA A 135 -5.82 8.66 11.24
C ALA A 135 -7.02 8.55 10.27
N GLN A 136 -8.12 7.86 10.65
CA GLN A 136 -9.31 7.72 9.79
C GLN A 136 -9.93 9.07 9.39
N ALA A 137 -9.76 10.10 10.23
CA ALA A 137 -10.21 11.46 9.92
C ALA A 137 -9.39 12.16 8.82
N LEU A 138 -8.28 11.55 8.35
CA LEU A 138 -7.46 12.13 7.30
C LEU A 138 -8.12 11.96 5.92
N PRO A 139 -8.22 13.04 5.14
CA PRO A 139 -9.03 13.06 3.92
C PRO A 139 -8.55 12.09 2.85
N PHE A 140 -7.25 11.80 2.79
CA PHE A 140 -6.65 10.97 1.75
C PHE A 140 -6.16 9.61 2.26
N LEU A 141 -6.51 9.23 3.49
CA LEU A 141 -6.31 7.87 3.95
C LEU A 141 -7.48 7.01 3.46
N VAL A 142 -7.20 6.01 2.63
CA VAL A 142 -8.23 5.09 2.11
C VAL A 142 -7.92 3.69 2.60
N GLN A 143 -8.86 3.16 3.38
CA GLN A 143 -8.81 1.80 3.85
C GLN A 143 -9.26 0.83 2.76
N TRP A 144 -8.69 -0.37 2.75
CA TRP A 144 -9.01 -1.38 1.74
C TRP A 144 -10.50 -1.69 1.64
N PHE A 145 -11.22 -1.78 2.76
CA PHE A 145 -12.66 -2.08 2.70
C PHE A 145 -13.43 -1.00 1.93
N THR A 146 -13.13 0.28 2.17
CA THR A 146 -13.72 1.40 1.41
C THR A 146 -13.32 1.37 -0.05
N LEU A 147 -12.03 1.16 -0.34
CA LEU A 147 -11.55 1.11 -1.72
C LEU A 147 -12.18 -0.07 -2.48
N LYS A 148 -12.30 -1.23 -1.83
CA LYS A 148 -12.88 -2.45 -2.40
C LYS A 148 -14.33 -2.25 -2.81
N GLU A 149 -15.13 -1.59 -1.97
CA GLU A 149 -16.52 -1.25 -2.32
C GLU A 149 -16.57 -0.40 -3.61
N LYS A 150 -15.72 0.63 -3.69
CA LYS A 150 -15.64 1.48 -4.89
C LYS A 150 -15.10 0.76 -6.11
N LEU A 151 -14.11 -0.10 -5.95
CA LEU A 151 -13.60 -0.96 -7.02
C LEU A 151 -14.70 -1.87 -7.57
N LEU A 152 -15.48 -2.51 -6.69
CA LEU A 152 -16.59 -3.36 -7.11
C LEU A 152 -17.68 -2.58 -7.84
N ALA A 153 -18.01 -1.37 -7.36
CA ALA A 153 -18.98 -0.49 -8.02
C ALA A 153 -18.53 -0.02 -9.41
N ASN A 154 -17.21 0.12 -9.61
CA ASN A 154 -16.62 0.61 -10.86
C ASN A 154 -16.01 -0.49 -11.73
N GLY A 155 -16.43 -1.75 -11.57
CA GLY A 155 -15.97 -2.87 -12.41
C GLY A 155 -14.46 -3.17 -12.32
N GLY A 156 -13.81 -2.79 -11.22
CA GLY A 156 -12.38 -2.96 -10.98
C GLY A 156 -11.52 -1.77 -11.43
N ASP A 157 -12.11 -0.67 -11.91
CA ASP A 157 -11.38 0.54 -12.28
C ASP A 157 -10.89 1.30 -11.03
N LEU A 158 -9.59 1.22 -10.79
CA LEU A 158 -8.93 1.86 -9.64
C LEU A 158 -8.93 3.38 -9.71
N VAL A 159 -8.89 3.97 -10.91
CA VAL A 159 -8.90 5.43 -11.09
C VAL A 159 -10.28 5.97 -10.79
N ALA A 160 -11.32 5.35 -11.38
CA ALA A 160 -12.70 5.71 -11.12
C ALA A 160 -13.05 5.56 -9.62
N ALA A 161 -12.59 4.47 -8.98
CA ALA A 161 -12.79 4.25 -7.56
C ALA A 161 -12.16 5.34 -6.67
N LEU A 162 -10.96 5.82 -7.01
CA LEU A 162 -10.32 6.93 -6.29
C LEU A 162 -11.00 8.27 -6.54
N ASP A 163 -11.39 8.56 -7.78
CA ASP A 163 -12.10 9.80 -8.13
C ASP A 163 -13.48 9.87 -7.45
N GLU A 164 -14.19 8.76 -7.35
CA GLU A 164 -15.44 8.68 -6.60
C GLU A 164 -15.19 8.88 -5.09
N THR A 165 -14.17 8.22 -4.53
CA THR A 165 -13.77 8.41 -3.13
C THR A 165 -13.43 9.88 -2.84
N TYR A 166 -12.81 10.58 -3.79
CA TYR A 166 -12.54 12.02 -3.67
C TYR A 166 -13.83 12.84 -3.59
N LYS A 167 -14.77 12.60 -4.51
CA LYS A 167 -16.05 13.35 -4.61
C LYS A 167 -16.88 13.24 -3.33
N GLU A 168 -16.83 12.11 -2.64
CA GLU A 168 -17.57 11.90 -1.38
C GLU A 168 -16.94 12.61 -0.18
N ARG A 169 -15.65 12.93 -0.26
CA ARG A 169 -14.87 13.53 0.83
C ARG A 169 -14.59 15.02 0.64
N SER A 170 -14.91 15.56 -0.53
CA SER A 170 -14.71 16.95 -0.94
C SER A 170 -15.88 17.84 -0.58
#